data_AF-A0A8A2UA06-F1
#
_entry.id   AF-A0A8A2UA06-F1
#
_cell.length_a   1.000
_cell.length_b   1.000
_cell.length_c   1.000
_cell.angle_alpha   90.00
_cell.angle_beta   90.00
_cell.angle_gamma   90.00
#
_symmetry.space_group_name_H-M   'P 1'
#
loop_
_entity.id
_entity.type
_entity.pdbx_description
1 polymer ?
#
loop_
_entity_poly.entity_id
_entity_poly.type
_entity_poly.pdbx_seq_one_letter_code
_entity_poly.pdbx_strand_id
1 'polypeptide(L)'
;MDDQHFLESEWDYCLVLDACRYDVFSEVYDEYLDGTLEKRWSTGSSTPEWAYRTFTDEHDIAYFSGNPFINDLGIPLNELKWGASCDYEWSASDHISNVFDVWKTGWDDDLGTVPPDSLGDAFRNNPEAVERAERTVIHYMQPHAPYLSRGKGQKLKQIQKGIRKQEEAEQSDGEGGGTLSSLGDTIRPKVENTLEGSELAQKAGLWLELDPADLVKNGTREAALALYEENLRIALESVADLVEELDGRVVVTADHGEAFGEEGVWEHHIETHIPPLMEVPWLEVE
;
A
#
# COMPACT_ATOMS: atom_id res chain seq x y z
N MET A 1 24.97 9.60 -6.50
CA MET A 1 23.72 8.97 -6.05
C MET A 1 24.17 7.95 -5.06
N ASP A 2 23.75 8.18 -3.84
CA ASP A 2 24.11 7.33 -2.70
C ASP A 2 23.06 6.22 -2.57
N ASP A 3 23.42 5.15 -1.87
CA ASP A 3 22.45 4.11 -1.50
C ASP A 3 21.42 4.72 -0.52
N GLN A 4 20.22 4.14 -0.46
CA GLN A 4 19.11 4.71 0.30
C GLN A 4 19.44 4.89 1.80
N HIS A 5 20.19 3.95 2.38
CA HIS A 5 20.59 3.97 3.80
C HIS A 5 19.40 4.23 4.74
N PHE A 6 18.31 3.50 4.56
CA PHE A 6 17.03 3.76 5.25
C PHE A 6 17.17 3.73 6.77
N LEU A 7 17.69 2.64 7.34
CA LEU A 7 17.84 2.52 8.80
C LEU A 7 19.03 3.31 9.34
N GLU A 8 20.09 3.47 8.55
CA GLU A 8 21.31 4.18 8.95
C GLU A 8 21.15 5.71 8.97
N SER A 9 20.15 6.23 8.27
CA SER A 9 19.83 7.67 8.27
C SER A 9 19.14 8.09 9.58
N GLU A 10 19.24 9.37 9.92
CA GLU A 10 18.62 9.94 11.12
C GLU A 10 17.23 10.52 10.80
N TRP A 11 16.17 9.84 11.24
CA TRP A 11 14.78 10.31 11.18
C TRP A 11 13.99 9.76 12.37
N ASP A 12 12.96 10.49 12.77
CA ASP A 12 11.99 10.09 13.80
C ASP A 12 10.72 9.54 13.13
N TYR A 13 10.33 10.15 12.01
CA TYR A 13 9.19 9.75 11.18
C TYR A 13 9.63 9.55 9.73
N CYS A 14 9.25 8.41 9.13
CA CYS A 14 9.47 8.17 7.71
C CYS A 14 8.15 7.86 6.99
N LEU A 15 7.80 8.68 6.01
CA LEU A 15 6.63 8.51 5.16
C LEU A 15 7.10 7.87 3.85
N VAL A 16 6.77 6.60 3.66
CA VAL A 16 7.20 5.77 2.52
C VAL A 16 6.08 5.70 1.50
N LEU A 17 6.37 6.04 0.24
CA LEU A 17 5.45 5.99 -0.89
C LEU A 17 5.74 4.74 -1.75
N ASP A 18 4.76 3.85 -1.89
CA ASP A 18 4.87 2.61 -2.68
C ASP A 18 5.08 2.90 -4.18
N ALA A 19 6.14 2.34 -4.75
CA ALA A 19 6.51 2.47 -6.16
C ALA A 19 6.73 3.93 -6.63
N CYS A 20 7.18 4.83 -5.73
CA CYS A 20 7.43 6.23 -6.06
C CYS A 20 8.79 6.48 -6.75
N ARG A 21 8.74 6.91 -8.02
CA ARG A 21 9.91 7.26 -8.83
C ARG A 21 10.44 8.63 -8.44
N TYR A 22 11.77 8.76 -8.37
CA TYR A 22 12.42 10.03 -8.13
C TYR A 22 12.04 11.10 -9.17
N ASP A 23 12.06 10.76 -10.46
CA ASP A 23 11.87 11.75 -11.53
C ASP A 23 10.50 12.42 -11.45
N VAL A 24 9.42 11.65 -11.28
CA VAL A 24 8.07 12.19 -11.11
C VAL A 24 7.92 12.94 -9.79
N PHE A 25 8.44 12.40 -8.68
CA PHE A 25 8.38 13.07 -7.37
C PHE A 25 9.06 14.44 -7.42
N SER A 26 10.25 14.52 -8.03
CA SER A 26 11.05 15.75 -8.12
C SER A 26 10.37 16.89 -8.89
N GLU A 27 9.39 16.56 -9.73
CA GLU A 27 8.64 17.55 -10.52
C GLU A 27 7.45 18.16 -9.77
N VAL A 28 6.97 17.52 -8.69
CA VAL A 28 5.68 17.88 -8.07
C VAL A 28 5.74 18.10 -6.56
N TYR A 29 6.78 17.63 -5.87
CA TYR A 29 6.82 17.64 -4.40
C TYR A 29 6.82 19.05 -3.80
N ASP A 30 7.45 20.01 -4.47
CA ASP A 30 7.61 21.40 -4.01
C ASP A 30 6.30 22.21 -4.05
N GLU A 31 5.23 21.63 -4.60
CA GLU A 31 3.86 22.15 -4.47
C GLU A 31 3.23 21.84 -3.10
N TYR A 32 3.80 20.88 -2.35
CA TYR A 32 3.21 20.31 -1.13
C TYR A 32 4.14 20.38 0.09
N LEU A 33 5.44 20.21 -0.11
CA LEU A 33 6.43 20.05 0.96
C LEU A 33 7.66 20.93 0.70
N ASP A 34 8.20 21.50 1.76
CA ASP A 34 9.49 22.18 1.76
C ASP A 34 10.56 21.26 2.35
N GLY A 35 11.77 21.26 1.78
CA GLY A 35 12.86 20.43 2.27
C GLY A 35 14.03 20.25 1.31
N THR A 36 14.98 19.39 1.71
CA THR A 36 16.14 19.01 0.91
C THR A 36 15.90 17.67 0.21
N LEU A 37 15.72 17.70 -1.11
CA LEU A 37 15.51 16.51 -1.93
C LEU A 37 16.83 15.94 -2.47
N GLU A 38 17.04 14.65 -2.23
CA GLU A 38 18.11 13.84 -2.80
C GLU A 38 17.56 12.70 -3.66
N LYS A 39 18.35 12.29 -4.66
CA LYS A 39 18.12 11.07 -5.41
C LYS A 39 18.97 9.94 -4.81
N ARG A 40 18.32 8.87 -4.36
CA ARG A 40 19.00 7.71 -3.77
C ARG A 40 18.66 6.41 -4.51
N TRP A 41 19.52 5.41 -4.35
CA TRP A 41 19.34 4.07 -4.91
C TRP A 41 18.72 3.14 -3.86
N SER A 42 17.51 2.64 -4.13
CA SER A 42 16.78 1.73 -3.23
C SER A 42 17.53 0.42 -3.00
N THR A 43 17.23 -0.25 -1.89
CA THR A 43 17.73 -1.59 -1.57
C THR A 43 16.99 -2.71 -2.31
N GLY A 44 15.80 -2.44 -2.87
CA GLY A 44 15.00 -3.41 -3.62
C GLY A 44 14.17 -2.78 -4.75
N SER A 45 13.78 -3.59 -5.73
CA SER A 45 12.92 -3.16 -6.85
C SER A 45 11.44 -3.45 -6.64
N SER A 46 11.06 -3.90 -5.44
CA SER A 46 9.71 -4.23 -5.03
C SER A 46 9.61 -4.22 -3.49
N THR A 47 8.44 -3.99 -2.91
CA THR A 47 8.27 -3.97 -1.45
C THR A 47 8.81 -5.22 -0.74
N PRO A 48 8.56 -6.47 -1.22
CA PRO A 48 9.10 -7.67 -0.57
C PRO A 48 10.63 -7.69 -0.51
N GLU A 49 11.29 -7.32 -1.61
CA GLU A 49 12.75 -7.26 -1.68
C GLU A 49 13.31 -6.13 -0.81
N TRP A 50 12.69 -4.95 -0.87
CA TRP A 50 13.08 -3.79 -0.07
C TRP A 50 12.97 -4.12 1.42
N ALA A 51 11.87 -4.71 1.86
CA ALA A 51 11.66 -5.09 3.25
C ALA A 51 12.67 -6.14 3.73
N TYR A 52 12.83 -7.23 2.95
CA TYR A 52 13.77 -8.30 3.25
C TYR A 52 15.21 -7.81 3.40
N ARG A 53 15.64 -6.85 2.57
CA ARG A 53 17.00 -6.32 2.59
C ARG A 53 17.21 -5.19 3.59
N THR A 54 16.15 -4.47 3.94
CA THR A 54 16.22 -3.32 4.85
C THR A 54 16.15 -3.77 6.31
N PHE A 55 15.22 -4.66 6.67
CA PHE A 55 15.00 -5.08 8.04
C PHE A 55 15.61 -6.45 8.30
N THR A 56 16.90 -6.46 8.68
CA THR A 56 17.66 -7.70 8.92
C THR A 56 17.73 -8.11 10.39
N ASP A 57 17.44 -7.19 11.30
CA ASP A 57 17.48 -7.37 12.76
C ASP A 57 16.12 -6.96 13.37
N GLU A 58 16.03 -6.92 14.70
CA GLU A 58 14.85 -6.42 15.40
C GLU A 58 14.92 -4.89 15.55
N HIS A 59 13.82 -4.20 15.26
CA HIS A 59 13.71 -2.75 15.25
C HIS A 59 12.49 -2.28 16.04
N ASP A 60 12.69 -1.28 16.92
CA ASP A 60 11.59 -0.67 17.67
C ASP A 60 10.91 0.42 16.85
N ILE A 61 10.00 -0.02 15.96
CA ILE A 61 9.31 0.83 15.00
C ILE A 61 7.80 0.62 15.12
N ALA A 62 7.05 1.72 15.23
CA ALA A 62 5.61 1.73 14.96
C ALA A 62 5.40 1.86 13.45
N TYR A 63 5.00 0.77 12.78
CA TYR A 63 4.88 0.70 11.33
C TYR A 63 3.42 0.65 10.90
N PHE A 64 2.93 1.73 10.29
CA PHE A 64 1.58 1.81 9.72
C PHE A 64 1.62 1.43 8.25
N SER A 65 1.18 0.22 7.91
CA SER A 65 1.30 -0.31 6.56
C SER A 65 0.00 -0.30 5.79
N GLY A 66 -0.05 0.49 4.72
CA GLY A 66 -1.03 0.35 3.64
C GLY A 66 -0.72 -0.83 2.72
N ASN A 67 0.50 -1.36 2.75
CA ASN A 67 0.96 -2.44 1.88
C ASN A 67 0.95 -3.81 2.59
N PRO A 68 0.26 -4.82 2.04
CA PRO A 68 0.07 -6.10 2.70
C PRO A 68 1.35 -6.94 2.83
N PHE A 69 2.45 -6.59 2.16
CA PHE A 69 3.73 -7.30 2.35
C PHE A 69 4.44 -6.94 3.67
N ILE A 70 4.05 -5.82 4.30
CA ILE A 70 4.47 -5.49 5.67
C ILE A 70 3.25 -5.65 6.58
N ASN A 71 3.14 -6.81 7.23
CA ASN A 71 1.96 -7.18 8.01
C ASN A 71 2.30 -7.93 9.31
N ASP A 72 1.36 -7.96 10.25
CA ASP A 72 1.51 -8.64 11.55
C ASP A 72 0.97 -10.08 11.57
N LEU A 73 0.78 -10.73 10.41
CA LEU A 73 0.21 -12.08 10.36
C LEU A 73 1.19 -13.18 10.76
N GLY A 74 2.49 -12.87 10.85
CA GLY A 74 3.55 -13.85 11.10
C GLY A 74 3.67 -14.91 9.99
N ILE A 75 3.22 -14.58 8.77
CA ILE A 75 3.34 -15.45 7.60
C ILE A 75 4.54 -14.99 6.78
N PRO A 76 5.54 -15.85 6.55
CA PRO A 76 6.68 -15.51 5.69
C PRO A 76 6.26 -15.11 4.28
N LEU A 77 6.99 -14.16 3.67
CA LEU A 77 6.70 -13.66 2.32
C LEU A 77 6.64 -14.77 1.26
N ASN A 78 7.49 -15.79 1.36
CA ASN A 78 7.46 -16.95 0.45
C ASN A 78 6.23 -17.87 0.61
N GLU A 79 5.47 -17.73 1.70
CA GLU A 79 4.21 -18.44 1.94
C GLU A 79 2.98 -17.58 1.61
N LEU A 80 3.14 -16.26 1.49
CA LEU A 80 2.06 -15.34 1.09
C LEU A 80 1.70 -15.54 -0.38
N LYS A 81 0.43 -15.86 -0.63
CA LYS A 81 -0.09 -16.09 -2.00
C LYS A 81 -0.70 -14.84 -2.62
N TRP A 82 -0.14 -13.67 -2.33
CA TRP A 82 -0.76 -12.37 -2.62
C TRP A 82 -0.15 -11.63 -3.81
N GLY A 83 0.57 -12.33 -4.72
CA GLY A 83 0.91 -11.79 -6.04
C GLY A 83 2.37 -11.46 -6.29
N ALA A 84 3.17 -11.31 -5.24
CA ALA A 84 4.62 -11.33 -5.34
C ALA A 84 5.14 -12.72 -4.94
N SER A 85 5.30 -13.60 -5.93
CA SER A 85 6.00 -14.87 -5.73
C SER A 85 7.47 -14.56 -5.47
N CYS A 86 7.90 -14.58 -4.21
CA CYS A 86 9.30 -14.48 -3.82
C CYS A 86 9.70 -15.69 -2.96
N ASP A 87 11.01 -15.94 -2.88
CA ASP A 87 11.58 -17.02 -2.05
C ASP A 87 12.10 -16.49 -0.71
N TYR A 88 11.69 -15.29 -0.29
CA TYR A 88 12.14 -14.67 0.96
C TYR A 88 11.43 -15.30 2.17
N GLU A 89 12.19 -16.05 2.98
CA GLU A 89 11.79 -16.51 4.31
C GLU A 89 11.91 -15.33 5.30
N TRP A 90 10.96 -14.41 5.25
CA TRP A 90 10.96 -13.19 6.06
C TRP A 90 9.53 -12.80 6.44
N SER A 91 9.31 -12.37 7.68
CA SER A 91 8.03 -11.84 8.14
C SER A 91 8.23 -10.53 8.90
N ALA A 92 7.39 -9.53 8.68
CA ALA A 92 7.60 -8.20 9.27
C ALA A 92 7.56 -8.24 10.81
N SER A 93 6.68 -9.08 11.38
CA SER A 93 6.56 -9.27 12.83
C SER A 93 7.79 -9.85 13.51
N ASP A 94 8.71 -10.49 12.77
CA ASP A 94 9.99 -10.96 13.32
C ASP A 94 11.04 -9.84 13.45
N HIS A 95 10.82 -8.71 12.77
CA HIS A 95 11.81 -7.64 12.62
C HIS A 95 11.32 -6.27 13.11
N ILE A 96 10.01 -6.05 13.20
CA ILE A 96 9.40 -4.76 13.52
C ILE A 96 8.52 -4.92 14.76
N SER A 97 8.77 -4.11 15.79
CA SER A 97 8.13 -4.26 17.11
C SER A 97 6.61 -4.12 17.09
N ASN A 98 6.06 -3.29 16.19
CA ASN A 98 4.62 -3.06 16.10
C ASN A 98 4.19 -2.72 14.67
N VAL A 99 3.50 -3.65 14.01
CA VAL A 99 2.96 -3.46 12.67
C VAL A 99 1.44 -3.26 12.74
N PHE A 100 0.96 -2.16 12.18
CA PHE A 100 -0.45 -1.85 12.03
C PHE A 100 -0.90 -2.18 10.61
N ASP A 101 -1.75 -3.19 10.47
CA ASP A 101 -2.35 -3.63 9.21
C ASP A 101 -3.43 -2.64 8.70
N VAL A 102 -3.00 -1.45 8.25
CA VAL A 102 -3.91 -0.44 7.66
C VAL A 102 -4.48 -0.95 6.34
N TRP A 103 -3.75 -1.78 5.60
CA TRP A 103 -4.25 -2.52 4.45
C TRP A 103 -5.49 -3.38 4.73
N LYS A 104 -5.65 -3.87 5.96
CA LYS A 104 -6.83 -4.64 6.40
C LYS A 104 -7.97 -3.72 6.83
N THR A 105 -7.65 -2.68 7.60
CA THR A 105 -8.61 -1.85 8.34
C THR A 105 -9.08 -0.61 7.57
N GLY A 106 -8.22 -0.04 6.72
CA GLY A 106 -8.45 1.16 5.92
C GLY A 106 -8.79 0.88 4.44
N TRP A 107 -9.08 -0.37 4.08
CA TRP A 107 -9.45 -0.74 2.72
C TRP A 107 -10.79 -0.10 2.28
N ASP A 108 -10.81 0.56 1.12
CA ASP A 108 -12.04 1.07 0.48
C ASP A 108 -12.38 0.20 -0.76
N ASP A 109 -13.48 -0.56 -0.69
CA ASP A 109 -13.94 -1.45 -1.76
C ASP A 109 -14.31 -0.72 -3.07
N ASP A 110 -14.70 0.55 -2.99
CA ASP A 110 -15.05 1.35 -4.16
C ASP A 110 -13.79 1.87 -4.87
N LEU A 111 -12.68 2.00 -4.14
CA LEU A 111 -11.38 2.42 -4.67
C LEU A 111 -10.45 1.24 -4.97
N GLY A 112 -10.69 0.07 -4.36
CA GLY A 112 -9.87 -1.13 -4.51
C GLY A 112 -8.47 -0.99 -3.92
N THR A 113 -8.30 -0.07 -2.97
CA THR A 113 -7.02 0.23 -2.31
C THR A 113 -7.27 0.90 -0.97
N VAL A 114 -6.19 1.14 -0.22
CA VAL A 114 -6.19 1.98 0.98
C VAL A 114 -6.06 3.45 0.54
N PRO A 115 -7.03 4.32 0.86
CA PRO A 115 -6.89 5.75 0.62
C PRO A 115 -5.78 6.34 1.52
N PRO A 116 -5.00 7.33 1.04
CA PRO A 116 -3.93 7.96 1.83
C PRO A 116 -4.37 8.41 3.23
N ASP A 117 -5.55 9.02 3.36
CA ASP A 117 -6.07 9.53 4.63
C ASP A 117 -6.25 8.43 5.70
N SER A 118 -6.43 7.17 5.28
CA SER A 118 -6.56 6.05 6.22
C SER A 118 -5.27 5.80 7.01
N LEU A 119 -4.11 6.16 6.44
CA LEU A 119 -2.82 6.07 7.14
C LEU A 119 -2.72 7.15 8.22
N GLY A 120 -3.11 8.39 7.90
CA GLY A 120 -3.19 9.48 8.88
C GLY A 120 -4.18 9.17 10.01
N ASP A 121 -5.35 8.62 9.68
CA ASP A 121 -6.32 8.18 10.68
C ASP A 121 -5.78 7.05 11.57
N ALA A 122 -5.09 6.06 10.98
CA ALA A 122 -4.46 4.99 11.74
C ALA A 122 -3.38 5.53 12.70
N PHE A 123 -2.55 6.47 12.24
CA PHE A 123 -1.56 7.15 13.05
C PHE A 123 -2.22 7.86 14.24
N ARG A 124 -3.22 8.73 14.00
CA ARG A 124 -3.93 9.50 15.04
C ARG A 124 -4.67 8.63 16.05
N ASN A 125 -5.11 7.44 15.63
CA ASN A 125 -5.81 6.49 16.51
C ASN A 125 -4.86 5.66 17.40
N ASN A 126 -3.55 5.74 17.20
CA ASN A 126 -2.57 4.93 17.94
C ASN A 126 -1.45 5.77 18.63
N PRO A 127 -1.79 6.84 19.37
CA PRO A 127 -0.79 7.75 19.94
C PRO A 127 0.14 7.05 20.94
N GLU A 128 -0.38 6.13 21.77
CA GLU A 128 0.44 5.40 22.76
C GLU A 128 1.48 4.49 22.11
N ALA A 129 1.27 4.03 20.88
CA ALA A 129 2.26 3.24 20.16
C ALA A 129 3.34 4.13 19.55
N VAL A 130 2.93 5.25 18.94
CA VAL A 130 3.84 6.26 18.39
C VAL A 130 4.75 6.83 19.48
N GLU A 131 4.20 7.15 20.67
CA GLU A 131 4.99 7.66 21.80
C GLU A 131 5.99 6.64 22.39
N ARG A 132 5.77 5.34 22.19
CA ARG A 132 6.60 4.28 22.76
C ARG A 132 7.72 3.82 21.83
N ALA A 133 7.48 3.83 20.52
CA ALA A 133 8.47 3.38 19.54
C ALA A 133 9.63 4.39 19.41
N GLU A 134 10.82 3.90 19.09
CA GLU A 134 11.96 4.78 18.81
C GLU A 134 11.76 5.56 17.50
N ARG A 135 11.06 4.96 16.54
CA ARG A 135 10.80 5.51 15.21
C ARG A 135 9.40 5.13 14.72
N THR A 136 8.84 5.95 13.83
CA THR A 136 7.54 5.67 13.20
C THR A 136 7.66 5.64 11.69
N VAL A 137 7.06 4.63 11.05
CA VAL A 137 6.97 4.53 9.59
C VAL A 137 5.50 4.56 9.17
N ILE A 138 5.18 5.35 8.16
CA ILE A 138 3.87 5.41 7.53
C ILE A 138 4.05 5.04 6.06
N HIS A 139 3.59 3.85 5.66
CA HIS A 139 3.80 3.33 4.31
C HIS A 139 2.50 3.39 3.52
N TYR A 140 2.44 4.32 2.57
CA TYR A 140 1.32 4.56 1.68
C TYR A 140 1.33 3.58 0.51
N MET A 141 0.14 3.17 0.06
CA MET A 141 -0.03 2.38 -1.18
C MET A 141 0.13 3.23 -2.46
N GLN A 142 0.19 4.54 -2.34
CA GLN A 142 0.28 5.44 -3.48
C GLN A 142 1.74 5.92 -3.63
N PRO A 143 2.22 6.15 -4.85
CA PRO A 143 1.48 6.21 -6.13
C PRO A 143 1.19 4.88 -6.84
N HIS A 144 1.57 3.72 -6.28
CA HIS A 144 1.24 2.41 -6.83
C HIS A 144 -0.27 2.26 -7.16
N ALA A 145 -0.58 1.41 -8.15
CA ALA A 145 -1.95 1.16 -8.60
C ALA A 145 -2.77 0.43 -7.52
N PRO A 146 -4.11 0.55 -7.50
CA PRO A 146 -4.99 1.33 -8.36
C PRO A 146 -4.79 2.84 -8.30
N TYR A 147 -4.86 3.50 -9.47
CA TYR A 147 -4.76 4.95 -9.55
C TYR A 147 -6.05 5.65 -9.10
N LEU A 148 -5.95 6.40 -8.02
CA LEU A 148 -7.01 7.31 -7.59
C LEU A 148 -7.14 8.44 -8.61
N SER A 149 -8.35 8.97 -8.78
CA SER A 149 -8.57 10.16 -9.61
C SER A 149 -9.60 11.08 -9.01
N ARG A 150 -9.34 12.38 -9.12
CA ARG A 150 -10.22 13.42 -8.59
C ARG A 150 -11.58 13.33 -9.28
N GLY A 151 -12.59 12.88 -8.54
CA GLY A 151 -13.99 12.86 -8.97
C GLY A 151 -14.51 11.61 -9.70
N LYS A 152 -13.69 10.61 -10.08
CA LYS A 152 -14.24 9.34 -10.61
C LYS A 152 -14.66 8.34 -9.52
N GLY A 153 -14.18 8.49 -8.29
CA GLY A 153 -14.70 7.75 -7.14
C GLY A 153 -16.22 7.91 -6.98
N GLN A 154 -16.81 9.05 -7.37
CA GLN A 154 -18.26 9.23 -7.40
C GLN A 154 -18.97 8.44 -8.51
N LYS A 155 -18.32 8.23 -9.67
CA LYS A 155 -18.87 7.46 -10.78
C LYS A 155 -18.79 5.96 -10.52
N LEU A 156 -17.67 5.44 -10.00
CA LEU A 156 -17.58 4.05 -9.55
C LEU A 156 -18.58 3.77 -8.41
N LYS A 157 -18.63 4.65 -7.39
CA LYS A 157 -19.64 4.60 -6.31
C LYS A 157 -21.07 4.56 -6.83
N GLN A 158 -21.38 5.24 -7.94
CA GLN A 158 -22.72 5.18 -8.55
C GLN A 158 -22.98 3.88 -9.34
N ILE A 159 -21.97 3.34 -10.02
CA ILE A 159 -22.08 2.10 -10.80
C ILE A 159 -22.19 0.89 -9.85
N GLN A 160 -21.32 0.77 -8.86
CA GLN A 160 -21.36 -0.31 -7.86
C GLN A 160 -22.63 -0.26 -7.01
N LYS A 161 -23.09 0.93 -6.60
CA LYS A 161 -24.38 1.09 -5.91
C LYS A 161 -25.58 0.73 -6.78
N GLY A 162 -25.45 0.81 -8.11
CA GLY A 162 -26.43 0.31 -9.08
C GLY A 162 -26.45 -1.21 -9.15
N ILE A 163 -25.27 -1.85 -9.19
CA ILE A 163 -25.10 -3.31 -9.23
C ILE A 163 -25.58 -3.95 -7.92
N ARG A 164 -25.14 -3.43 -6.78
CA ARG A 164 -25.55 -3.91 -5.45
C ARG A 164 -27.05 -3.81 -5.22
N LYS A 165 -27.70 -2.74 -5.74
CA LYS A 165 -29.18 -2.63 -5.74
C LYS A 165 -29.87 -3.65 -6.63
N GLN A 166 -29.26 -4.05 -7.75
CA GLN A 166 -29.79 -5.11 -8.60
C GLN A 166 -29.66 -6.47 -7.93
N GLU A 167 -28.52 -6.76 -7.30
CA GLU A 167 -28.32 -8.02 -6.57
C GLU A 167 -29.23 -8.14 -5.34
N GLU A 168 -29.43 -7.05 -4.59
CA GLU A 168 -30.38 -6.99 -3.46
C GLU A 168 -31.84 -7.15 -3.93
N ALA A 169 -32.18 -6.62 -5.10
CA ALA A 169 -33.51 -6.82 -5.71
C ALA A 169 -33.72 -8.26 -6.17
N GLU A 170 -32.73 -8.87 -6.83
CA GLU A 170 -32.76 -10.25 -7.31
C GLU A 170 -32.78 -11.29 -6.17
N GLN A 171 -32.14 -10.99 -5.03
CA GLN A 171 -32.24 -11.82 -3.82
C GLN A 171 -33.60 -11.69 -3.12
N SER A 172 -34.27 -10.54 -3.21
CA SER A 172 -35.59 -10.33 -2.60
C SER A 172 -36.74 -10.99 -3.36
N ASP A 173 -36.58 -11.23 -4.68
CA ASP A 173 -37.58 -11.88 -5.53
C ASP A 173 -37.44 -13.42 -5.57
N GLY A 174 -36.50 -13.99 -4.79
CA GLY A 174 -36.14 -15.42 -4.78
C GLY A 174 -36.71 -16.27 -3.64
N GLU A 175 -37.57 -15.74 -2.74
CA GLU A 175 -38.19 -16.57 -1.69
C GLU A 175 -39.40 -17.35 -2.24
N GLY A 176 -39.10 -18.49 -2.86
CA GLY A 176 -40.05 -19.44 -3.43
C GLY A 176 -39.79 -20.90 -3.05
N GLY A 177 -39.66 -21.21 -1.76
CA GLY A 177 -40.04 -22.50 -1.14
C GLY A 177 -39.10 -23.72 -1.28
N GLY A 178 -38.75 -24.34 -0.14
CA GLY A 178 -38.30 -25.75 -0.11
C GLY A 178 -37.43 -26.21 1.06
N THR A 179 -38.05 -26.55 2.19
CA THR A 179 -37.63 -27.54 3.22
C THR A 179 -36.22 -27.46 3.83
N LEU A 180 -36.12 -26.84 5.01
CA LEU A 180 -35.06 -27.10 5.99
C LEU A 180 -35.63 -27.92 7.17
N SER A 181 -35.24 -29.19 7.26
CA SER A 181 -35.42 -29.99 8.47
C SER A 181 -34.08 -30.22 9.16
N SER A 182 -33.93 -29.54 10.29
CA SER A 182 -33.17 -29.91 11.50
C SER A 182 -31.91 -30.76 11.34
N LEU A 183 -30.76 -30.15 11.59
CA LEU A 183 -29.84 -30.65 12.61
C LEU A 183 -29.39 -29.46 13.46
N GLY A 184 -29.84 -29.48 14.70
CA GLY A 184 -29.40 -28.57 15.74
C GLY A 184 -28.09 -29.04 16.36
N ASP A 185 -27.39 -28.02 16.84
CA ASP A 185 -26.37 -28.00 17.88
C ASP A 185 -24.95 -28.47 17.56
N THR A 186 -24.07 -27.50 17.78
CA THR A 186 -22.62 -27.56 17.98
C THR A 186 -21.80 -27.48 16.70
N ILE A 187 -21.42 -26.25 16.32
CA ILE A 187 -20.07 -25.82 15.91
C ILE A 187 -20.14 -24.29 15.63
N ARG A 188 -19.60 -23.49 16.55
CA ARG A 188 -18.93 -22.21 16.27
C ARG A 188 -17.89 -22.06 17.41
N PRO A 189 -16.59 -22.21 17.11
CA PRO A 189 -15.83 -21.12 16.52
C PRO A 189 -14.77 -21.63 15.51
N LYS A 190 -15.12 -21.72 14.23
CA LYS A 190 -14.15 -21.77 13.13
C LYS A 190 -14.55 -20.91 11.92
N VAL A 191 -15.71 -20.26 12.02
CA VAL A 191 -16.26 -19.48 10.93
C VAL A 191 -15.58 -18.10 10.89
N GLU A 192 -15.13 -17.53 12.01
CA GLU A 192 -14.39 -16.24 12.00
C GLU A 192 -13.03 -16.35 11.30
N ASN A 193 -12.16 -17.29 11.66
CA ASN A 193 -10.86 -17.44 10.97
C ASN A 193 -11.00 -17.81 9.47
N THR A 194 -12.06 -18.53 9.09
CA THR A 194 -12.29 -18.90 7.68
C THR A 194 -12.90 -17.73 6.90
N LEU A 195 -13.76 -16.93 7.53
CA LEU A 195 -14.32 -15.71 6.93
C LEU A 195 -13.27 -14.62 6.82
N GLU A 196 -12.45 -14.41 7.86
CA GLU A 196 -11.30 -13.50 7.79
C GLU A 196 -10.30 -13.96 6.74
N GLY A 197 -9.93 -15.25 6.71
CA GLY A 197 -9.07 -15.78 5.65
C GLY A 197 -9.67 -15.64 4.24
N SER A 198 -11.00 -15.72 4.11
CA SER A 198 -11.72 -15.50 2.85
C SER A 198 -11.81 -14.02 2.45
N GLU A 199 -12.01 -13.12 3.42
CA GLU A 199 -12.06 -11.67 3.18
C GLU A 199 -10.66 -11.14 2.87
N LEU A 200 -9.63 -11.61 3.57
CA LEU A 200 -8.22 -11.33 3.28
C LEU A 200 -7.84 -11.90 1.90
N ALA A 201 -8.28 -13.11 1.55
CA ALA A 201 -8.06 -13.67 0.23
C ALA A 201 -8.84 -12.92 -0.87
N GLN A 202 -10.00 -12.34 -0.57
CA GLN A 202 -10.76 -11.49 -1.50
C GLN A 202 -10.10 -10.13 -1.69
N LYS A 203 -9.63 -9.48 -0.62
CA LYS A 203 -8.88 -8.22 -0.69
C LYS A 203 -7.56 -8.40 -1.44
N ALA A 204 -6.82 -9.48 -1.15
CA ALA A 204 -5.65 -9.87 -1.92
C ALA A 204 -6.00 -10.30 -3.35
N GLY A 205 -7.15 -10.93 -3.58
CA GLY A 205 -7.67 -11.27 -4.90
C GLY A 205 -7.99 -10.03 -5.74
N LEU A 206 -8.55 -8.98 -5.13
CA LEU A 206 -8.80 -7.70 -5.80
C LEU A 206 -7.48 -6.99 -6.13
N TRP A 207 -6.45 -7.12 -5.27
CA TRP A 207 -5.08 -6.67 -5.54
C TRP A 207 -4.47 -7.41 -6.74
N LEU A 208 -4.75 -8.71 -6.89
CA LEU A 208 -4.31 -9.56 -8.02
C LEU A 208 -5.06 -9.31 -9.33
N GLU A 209 -6.34 -8.92 -9.26
CA GLU A 209 -7.22 -8.75 -10.45
C GLU A 209 -7.11 -7.37 -11.10
N LEU A 210 -6.24 -6.49 -10.59
CA LEU A 210 -5.86 -5.24 -11.26
C LEU A 210 -4.92 -5.54 -12.43
N ASP A 211 -5.41 -6.32 -13.39
CA ASP A 211 -4.73 -6.58 -14.64
C ASP A 211 -4.55 -5.23 -15.40
N PRO A 212 -3.32 -4.75 -15.58
CA PRO A 212 -3.06 -3.55 -16.35
C PRO A 212 -3.49 -3.71 -17.80
N ALA A 213 -3.77 -4.93 -18.28
CA ALA A 213 -4.24 -5.15 -19.64
C ALA A 213 -5.50 -4.33 -19.95
N ASP A 214 -6.33 -3.95 -18.98
CA ASP A 214 -7.50 -3.10 -19.27
C ASP A 214 -7.19 -1.59 -19.32
N LEU A 215 -6.09 -1.13 -18.72
CA LEU A 215 -5.55 0.23 -18.92
C LEU A 215 -4.67 0.31 -20.18
N VAL A 216 -3.93 -0.76 -20.48
CA VAL A 216 -2.96 -0.85 -21.58
C VAL A 216 -3.60 -1.31 -22.90
N LYS A 217 -4.80 -1.91 -22.89
CA LYS A 217 -5.51 -2.24 -24.14
C LYS A 217 -5.84 -1.01 -25.00
N ASN A 218 -5.83 0.21 -24.43
CA ASN A 218 -6.12 1.45 -25.17
C ASN A 218 -5.30 2.71 -24.75
N GLY A 219 -4.39 2.65 -23.77
CA GLY A 219 -3.62 3.80 -23.28
C GLY A 219 -2.16 3.81 -23.72
N THR A 220 -1.57 4.99 -23.91
CA THR A 220 -0.12 5.15 -24.16
C THR A 220 0.64 5.25 -22.82
N ARG A 221 1.96 5.05 -22.83
CA ARG A 221 2.85 5.23 -21.66
C ARG A 221 2.59 6.55 -20.94
N GLU A 222 2.36 7.62 -21.70
CA GLU A 222 2.08 8.96 -21.19
C GLU A 222 0.76 9.02 -20.42
N ALA A 223 -0.25 8.25 -20.83
CA ALA A 223 -1.53 8.20 -20.13
C ALA A 223 -1.42 7.47 -18.78
N ALA A 224 -0.62 6.40 -18.71
CA ALA A 224 -0.33 5.70 -17.47
C ALA A 224 0.46 6.59 -16.50
N LEU A 225 1.52 7.26 -16.98
CA LEU A 225 2.29 8.22 -16.21
C LEU A 225 1.44 9.38 -15.67
N ALA A 226 0.48 9.88 -16.45
CA ALA A 226 -0.42 10.94 -15.98
C ALA A 226 -1.36 10.49 -14.84
N LEU A 227 -1.85 9.25 -14.88
CA LEU A 227 -2.66 8.68 -13.79
C LEU A 227 -1.81 8.42 -12.54
N TYR A 228 -0.59 7.92 -12.73
CA TYR A 228 0.39 7.73 -11.68
C TYR A 228 0.76 9.05 -10.99
N GLU A 229 1.03 10.12 -11.77
CA GLU A 229 1.31 11.45 -11.22
C GLU A 229 0.09 12.02 -10.48
N GLU A 230 -1.12 11.86 -11.02
CA GLU A 230 -2.36 12.26 -10.31
C GLU A 230 -2.50 11.52 -8.97
N ASN A 231 -2.17 10.23 -8.94
CA ASN A 231 -2.20 9.41 -7.72
C ASN A 231 -1.13 9.87 -6.70
N LEU A 232 0.08 10.18 -7.17
CA LEU A 232 1.15 10.75 -6.35
C LEU A 232 0.73 12.07 -5.72
N ARG A 233 0.11 12.97 -6.49
CA ARG A 233 -0.39 14.26 -6.00
C ARG A 233 -1.45 14.09 -4.90
N ILE A 234 -2.33 13.09 -5.01
CA ILE A 234 -3.31 12.76 -3.96
C ILE A 234 -2.59 12.26 -2.70
N ALA A 235 -1.55 11.44 -2.84
CA ALA A 235 -0.75 10.99 -1.70
C ALA A 235 -0.03 12.16 -1.03
N LEU A 236 0.58 13.05 -1.82
CA LEU A 236 1.32 14.21 -1.32
C LEU A 236 0.45 15.21 -0.55
N GLU A 237 -0.84 15.36 -0.92
CA GLU A 237 -1.81 16.14 -0.12
C GLU A 237 -1.95 15.56 1.29
N SER A 238 -2.14 14.24 1.40
CA SER A 238 -2.29 13.55 2.68
C SER A 238 -0.99 13.52 3.49
N VAL A 239 0.15 13.37 2.81
CA VAL A 239 1.49 13.46 3.40
C VAL A 239 1.71 14.85 3.99
N ALA A 240 1.42 15.92 3.24
CA ALA A 240 1.58 17.29 3.71
C ALA A 240 0.71 17.58 4.95
N ASP A 241 -0.57 17.17 4.92
CA ASP A 241 -1.46 17.30 6.08
C ASP A 241 -0.91 16.56 7.31
N LEU A 242 -0.36 15.36 7.14
CA LEU A 242 0.20 14.59 8.25
C LEU A 242 1.51 15.20 8.78
N VAL A 243 2.38 15.69 7.90
CA VAL A 243 3.66 16.33 8.26
C VAL A 243 3.46 17.50 9.22
N GLU A 244 2.39 18.29 9.06
CA GLU A 244 2.07 19.42 9.97
C GLU A 244 1.82 18.97 11.43
N GLU A 245 1.55 17.69 11.67
CA GLU A 245 1.26 17.12 12.98
C GLU A 245 2.48 16.46 13.66
N LEU A 246 3.59 16.26 12.94
CA LEU A 246 4.75 15.50 13.41
C LEU A 246 5.77 16.39 14.14
N ASP A 247 6.20 15.98 15.34
CA ASP A 247 7.22 16.68 16.12
C ASP A 247 8.53 15.87 16.12
N GLY A 248 9.36 16.11 15.10
CA GLY A 248 10.64 15.40 14.92
C GLY A 248 11.22 15.58 13.53
N ARG A 249 12.26 14.80 13.22
CA ARG A 249 12.86 14.74 11.89
C ARG A 249 12.01 13.87 10.98
N VAL A 250 11.52 14.47 9.91
CA VAL A 250 10.63 13.80 8.96
C VAL A 250 11.34 13.58 7.64
N VAL A 251 11.28 12.34 7.15
CA VAL A 251 11.74 11.96 5.82
C VAL A 251 10.57 11.46 5.00
N VAL A 252 10.44 11.93 3.75
CA VAL A 252 9.56 11.34 2.74
C VAL A 252 10.40 10.60 1.71
N THR A 253 10.13 9.31 1.50
CA THR A 253 10.88 8.46 0.58
C THR A 253 9.99 7.43 -0.11
N ALA A 254 10.59 6.50 -0.84
CA ALA A 254 9.92 5.38 -1.49
C ALA A 254 10.66 4.07 -1.20
N ASP A 255 9.94 2.97 -1.16
CA ASP A 255 10.54 1.63 -1.08
C ASP A 255 11.16 1.22 -2.43
N HIS A 256 10.52 1.54 -3.55
CA HIS A 256 11.03 1.37 -4.91
C HIS A 256 10.33 2.33 -5.89
N GLY A 257 10.63 2.24 -7.19
CA GLY A 257 9.93 2.95 -8.26
C GLY A 257 9.02 2.05 -9.11
N GLU A 258 8.59 2.54 -10.28
CA GLU A 258 7.63 1.87 -11.18
C GLU A 258 8.08 2.00 -12.65
N ALA A 259 8.07 0.89 -13.40
CA ALA A 259 8.41 0.90 -14.82
C ALA A 259 7.15 1.02 -15.69
N PHE A 260 7.25 1.84 -16.74
CA PHE A 260 6.21 2.08 -17.74
C PHE A 260 6.73 1.74 -19.15
N GLY A 261 7.41 0.60 -19.30
CA GLY A 261 7.95 0.09 -20.56
C GLY A 261 9.44 0.35 -20.80
N GLU A 262 10.12 1.04 -19.88
CA GLU A 262 11.58 1.17 -19.90
C GLU A 262 12.25 -0.20 -19.90
N GLU A 263 13.21 -0.40 -20.81
CA GLU A 263 13.91 -1.69 -20.99
C GLU A 263 12.98 -2.90 -21.28
N GLY A 264 11.73 -2.63 -21.68
CA GLY A 264 10.71 -3.67 -21.87
C GLY A 264 10.05 -4.15 -20.58
N VAL A 265 10.34 -3.50 -19.45
CA VAL A 265 9.76 -3.79 -18.13
C VAL A 265 8.55 -2.90 -17.90
N TRP A 266 7.48 -3.49 -17.39
CA TRP A 266 6.30 -2.79 -16.88
C TRP A 266 6.11 -3.23 -15.43
N GLU A 267 5.55 -2.36 -14.60
CA GLU A 267 5.42 -2.59 -13.15
C GLU A 267 6.79 -2.69 -12.46
N HIS A 268 6.86 -3.38 -11.32
CA HIS A 268 8.03 -3.45 -10.45
C HIS A 268 8.31 -4.91 -10.07
N HIS A 269 8.81 -5.69 -11.02
CA HIS A 269 9.16 -7.08 -10.75
C HIS A 269 10.33 -7.18 -9.74
N ILE A 270 10.23 -8.16 -8.84
CA ILE A 270 11.25 -8.46 -7.83
C ILE A 270 12.60 -8.74 -8.51
N GLU A 271 13.69 -8.25 -7.92
CA GLU A 271 15.07 -8.44 -8.39
C GLU A 271 15.33 -7.90 -9.81
N THR A 272 14.58 -6.87 -10.23
CA THR A 272 14.75 -6.17 -11.51
C THR A 272 15.33 -4.77 -11.25
N HIS A 273 16.66 -4.67 -11.21
CA HIS A 273 17.37 -3.45 -10.80
C HIS A 273 17.64 -2.48 -11.95
N ILE A 274 16.57 -1.92 -12.52
CA ILE A 274 16.66 -0.85 -13.53
C ILE A 274 16.41 0.53 -12.89
N PRO A 275 16.94 1.65 -13.45
CA PRO A 275 16.81 2.97 -12.84
C PRO A 275 15.37 3.39 -12.47
N PRO A 276 14.33 3.15 -13.31
CA PRO A 276 12.95 3.48 -12.94
C PRO A 276 12.42 2.77 -11.69
N LEU A 277 13.01 1.63 -11.31
CA LEU A 277 12.61 0.86 -10.13
C LEU A 277 13.48 1.15 -8.91
N MET A 278 14.69 1.68 -9.11
CA MET A 278 15.69 1.81 -8.05
C MET A 278 15.99 3.27 -7.68
N GLU A 279 15.76 4.23 -8.58
CA GLU A 279 15.98 5.65 -8.28
C GLU A 279 14.76 6.22 -7.52
N VAL A 280 14.92 6.41 -6.22
CA VAL A 280 13.86 6.84 -5.29
C VAL A 280 14.13 8.23 -4.70
N PRO A 281 13.08 8.98 -4.33
CA PRO A 281 13.22 10.23 -3.58
C PRO A 281 13.69 9.98 -2.15
N TRP A 282 14.50 10.90 -1.65
CA TRP A 282 14.79 11.06 -0.23
C TRP A 282 14.66 12.55 0.10
N LEU A 283 13.52 12.94 0.67
CA LEU A 283 13.24 14.32 1.05
C LEU A 283 13.35 14.44 2.57
N GLU A 284 14.32 15.22 3.04
CA GLU A 284 14.36 15.68 4.42
C GLU A 284 13.52 16.95 4.54
N VAL A 285 12.42 16.89 5.29
CA VAL A 285 11.43 17.96 5.41
C VAL A 285 11.90 19.02 6.42
N GLU A 286 11.62 20.30 6.12
CA GLU A 286 11.98 21.47 6.95
C GLU A 286 10.86 22.03 7.84
#